data_AF-A0A2H1WAS9-F1
#
_entry.id   AF-A0A2H1WAS9-F1
#
_cell.length_a   1.000
_cell.length_b   1.000
_cell.length_c   1.000
_cell.angle_alpha   90.00
_cell.angle_beta   90.00
_cell.angle_gamma   90.00
#
_symmetry.space_group_name_H-M   'P 1'
#
loop_
_entity.id
_entity.type
_entity.pdbx_description
1 polymer ?
#
loop_
_entity_poly.entity_id
_entity_poly.type
_entity_poly.pdbx_seq_one_letter_code
_entity_poly.pdbx_strand_id
1 'polypeptide(L)'
;MRTKRKLLMYQRYTFSQYAPRYFYCSKKGFGCKAALVLDNEGSLLVMKNSHNHEPPQYTCINGNEFAFSSHDGGASKLPNVKFIQLLGNKILLMVENFTFSQYKPRYYYCSQKFKGCKARLVLNKDKTQIISMYNEHDHVPPVYRQMHNGLYFKV
;
A
#
# COMPACT_ATOMS: atom_id res chain seq x y z
N MET A 1 -5.93 -18.97 16.61
CA MET A 1 -5.41 -18.89 15.22
C MET A 1 -6.29 -17.98 14.38
N ARG A 2 -5.77 -16.92 13.75
CA ARG A 2 -6.55 -16.10 12.79
C ARG A 2 -6.66 -16.87 11.48
N THR A 3 -7.87 -17.28 11.10
CA THR A 3 -8.14 -17.84 9.76
C THR A 3 -7.82 -16.80 8.69
N LYS A 4 -7.01 -17.18 7.69
CA LYS A 4 -6.71 -16.31 6.54
C LYS A 4 -7.99 -16.15 5.71
N ARG A 5 -8.60 -14.97 5.74
CA ARG A 5 -9.77 -14.65 4.90
C ARG A 5 -9.30 -14.27 3.51
N LYS A 6 -10.00 -14.75 2.47
CA LYS A 6 -9.75 -14.32 1.08
C LYS A 6 -10.23 -12.88 0.89
N LEU A 7 -9.51 -12.12 0.07
CA LEU A 7 -9.90 -10.79 -0.37
C LEU A 7 -10.24 -10.85 -1.86
N LEU A 8 -11.30 -10.13 -2.23
CA LEU A 8 -11.75 -9.97 -3.61
C LEU A 8 -11.76 -8.48 -3.93
N MET A 9 -11.12 -8.10 -5.02
CA MET A 9 -11.18 -6.72 -5.52
C MET A 9 -12.14 -6.65 -6.70
N TYR A 10 -13.09 -5.71 -6.64
CA TYR A 10 -14.10 -5.53 -7.67
C TYR A 10 -14.43 -4.05 -7.80
N GLN A 11 -14.37 -3.51 -9.02
CA GLN A 11 -14.62 -2.09 -9.33
C GLN A 11 -13.91 -1.12 -8.36
N ARG A 12 -12.60 -1.37 -8.11
CA ARG A 12 -11.75 -0.57 -7.21
C ARG A 12 -12.07 -0.66 -5.71
N TYR A 13 -13.06 -1.47 -5.30
CA TYR A 13 -13.37 -1.76 -3.90
C TYR A 13 -12.86 -3.14 -3.48
N THR A 14 -12.47 -3.28 -2.21
CA THR A 14 -12.11 -4.60 -1.65
C THR A 14 -13.20 -5.16 -0.76
N PHE A 15 -13.42 -6.45 -0.93
CA PHE A 15 -14.36 -7.25 -0.19
C PHE A 15 -13.61 -8.38 0.53
N SER A 16 -14.03 -8.69 1.74
CA SER A 16 -13.46 -9.74 2.58
C SER A 16 -14.44 -10.89 2.71
N GLN A 17 -13.92 -12.11 2.55
CA GLN A 17 -14.71 -13.33 2.66
C GLN A 17 -15.23 -13.51 4.09
N TYR A 18 -16.55 -13.64 4.21
CA TYR A 18 -17.25 -13.92 5.46
C TYR A 18 -17.69 -15.39 5.55
N ALA A 19 -18.16 -15.93 4.43
CA ALA A 19 -18.49 -17.33 4.25
C ALA A 19 -18.01 -17.76 2.85
N PRO A 20 -17.97 -19.07 2.50
CA PRO A 20 -17.33 -19.56 1.28
C PRO A 20 -17.68 -18.78 0.02
N ARG A 21 -18.95 -18.36 -0.12
CA ARG A 21 -19.49 -17.65 -1.28
C ARG A 21 -19.84 -16.19 -1.01
N TYR A 22 -19.69 -15.70 0.23
CA TYR A 22 -20.17 -14.39 0.65
C TYR A 22 -19.01 -13.46 0.98
N PHE A 23 -18.98 -12.34 0.29
CA PHE A 23 -17.97 -11.30 0.42
C PHE A 23 -18.66 -9.99 0.81
N TYR A 24 -18.19 -9.35 1.87
CA TYR A 24 -18.65 -8.01 2.25
C TYR A 24 -17.55 -6.99 2.05
N CYS A 25 -17.92 -5.75 1.76
CA CYS A 25 -16.94 -4.67 1.69
C CYS A 25 -16.08 -4.64 2.96
N SER A 26 -14.77 -4.44 2.79
CA SER A 26 -13.81 -4.40 3.90
C SER A 26 -14.09 -3.27 4.90
N LYS A 27 -14.87 -2.25 4.52
CA LYS A 27 -15.38 -1.20 5.43
C LYS A 27 -16.76 -1.52 6.03
N LYS A 28 -17.20 -2.78 6.05
CA LYS A 28 -18.45 -3.19 6.74
C LYS A 28 -18.49 -2.77 8.22
N GLY A 29 -17.34 -2.81 8.91
CA GLY A 29 -17.22 -2.31 10.28
C GLY A 29 -17.47 -0.80 10.43
N PHE A 30 -17.43 -0.04 9.34
CA PHE A 30 -17.76 1.39 9.25
C PHE A 30 -19.14 1.63 8.63
N GLY A 31 -20.02 0.63 8.65
CA GLY A 31 -21.41 0.75 8.19
C GLY A 31 -21.62 0.55 6.68
N CYS A 32 -20.58 0.22 5.90
CA CYS A 32 -20.77 -0.10 4.48
C CYS A 32 -21.56 -1.40 4.30
N LYS A 33 -22.62 -1.35 3.49
CA LYS A 33 -23.54 -2.49 3.26
C LYS A 33 -23.28 -3.22 1.93
N ALA A 34 -22.22 -2.86 1.22
CA ALA A 34 -21.89 -3.50 -0.04
C ALA A 34 -21.48 -4.96 0.15
N ALA A 35 -21.97 -5.82 -0.74
CA ALA A 35 -21.78 -7.27 -0.69
C ALA A 35 -21.76 -7.88 -2.09
N LEU A 36 -20.97 -8.95 -2.23
CA LEU A 36 -20.89 -9.79 -3.42
C LEU A 36 -21.16 -11.24 -3.01
N VAL A 37 -21.93 -11.95 -3.82
CA VAL A 37 -22.14 -13.39 -3.69
C VAL A 37 -21.63 -14.06 -4.95
N LEU A 38 -20.78 -15.06 -4.79
CA LEU A 38 -20.24 -15.85 -5.89
C LEU A 38 -20.97 -17.18 -6.02
N ASP A 39 -20.95 -17.79 -7.20
CA ASP A 39 -21.32 -19.20 -7.39
C ASP A 39 -20.21 -20.15 -6.93
N ASN A 40 -20.38 -21.45 -7.23
CA ASN A 40 -19.37 -22.47 -6.92
C ASN A 40 -18.15 -22.40 -7.86
N GLU A 41 -18.27 -21.73 -9.01
CA GLU A 41 -17.23 -21.56 -10.03
C GLU A 41 -16.47 -20.23 -9.85
N GLY A 42 -16.96 -19.34 -8.98
CA GLY A 42 -16.38 -18.02 -8.70
C GLY A 42 -17.02 -16.87 -9.48
N SER A 43 -18.09 -17.12 -10.24
CA SER A 43 -18.82 -16.09 -10.99
C SER A 43 -19.76 -15.29 -10.08
N LEU A 44 -20.00 -14.03 -10.43
CA LEU A 44 -20.81 -13.11 -9.62
C LEU A 44 -22.31 -13.41 -9.78
N LEU A 45 -22.96 -13.87 -8.71
CA LEU A 45 -24.41 -14.14 -8.67
C LEU A 45 -25.22 -12.93 -8.21
N VAL A 46 -24.78 -12.27 -7.13
CA VAL A 46 -25.50 -11.14 -6.54
C VAL A 46 -24.52 -10.03 -6.23
N MET A 47 -24.90 -8.81 -6.60
CA MET A 47 -24.10 -7.63 -6.41
C MET A 47 -24.91 -6.52 -5.75
N LYS A 48 -24.52 -6.17 -4.53
CA LYS A 48 -24.95 -4.92 -3.88
C LYS A 48 -23.74 -4.01 -3.80
N ASN A 49 -23.58 -3.13 -4.79
CA ASN A 49 -22.37 -2.31 -4.94
C ASN A 49 -22.55 -0.84 -4.57
N SER A 50 -23.55 -0.53 -3.74
CA SER A 50 -23.69 0.82 -3.17
C SER A 50 -22.77 0.96 -1.96
N HIS A 51 -21.76 1.84 -2.09
CA HIS A 51 -20.80 2.16 -1.04
C HIS A 51 -21.09 3.57 -0.50
N ASN A 52 -20.89 3.74 0.80
CA ASN A 52 -20.98 5.04 1.48
C ASN A 52 -19.59 5.67 1.70
N HIS A 53 -18.61 5.24 0.93
CA HIS A 53 -17.24 5.71 1.01
C HIS A 53 -16.58 5.60 -0.36
N GLU A 54 -15.54 6.40 -0.54
CA GLU A 54 -14.71 6.31 -1.74
C GLU A 54 -13.96 4.98 -1.80
N PRO A 55 -13.64 4.47 -3.01
CA PRO A 55 -12.82 3.29 -3.17
C PRO A 55 -11.50 3.48 -2.42
N PRO A 56 -11.04 2.48 -1.64
CA PRO A 56 -9.70 2.54 -1.09
C PRO A 56 -8.71 2.63 -2.26
N GLN A 57 -7.74 3.51 -2.14
CA GLN A 57 -6.64 3.52 -3.09
C GLN A 57 -5.79 2.27 -2.83
N TYR A 58 -5.30 1.61 -3.87
CA TYR A 58 -4.40 0.46 -3.71
C TYR A 58 -3.16 0.77 -4.51
N THR A 59 -2.00 0.61 -3.88
CA THR A 59 -0.72 0.65 -4.59
C THR A 59 -0.32 -0.79 -4.89
N CYS A 60 -0.35 -1.17 -6.17
CA CYS A 60 0.29 -2.41 -6.60
C CYS A 60 1.79 -2.27 -6.35
N ILE A 61 2.38 -3.25 -5.67
CA ILE A 61 3.85 -3.37 -5.53
C ILE A 61 4.38 -3.88 -6.87
N ASN A 62 4.34 -3.02 -7.88
CA ASN A 62 5.05 -3.06 -9.18
C ASN A 62 4.68 -1.86 -10.08
N GLY A 63 4.30 -0.72 -9.49
CA GLY A 63 4.07 0.53 -10.22
C GLY A 63 2.83 1.27 -9.72
N ASN A 64 3.02 2.27 -8.86
CA ASN A 64 2.80 3.70 -9.17
C ASN A 64 2.57 4.56 -7.91
N GLU A 65 3.13 5.76 -8.00
CA GLU A 65 2.72 7.08 -7.51
C GLU A 65 1.82 7.15 -6.25
N PHE A 66 2.39 7.71 -5.19
CA PHE A 66 1.69 8.06 -3.95
C PHE A 66 1.04 9.44 -4.10
N ALA A 67 -0.21 9.59 -3.69
CA ALA A 67 -0.83 10.90 -3.53
C ALA A 67 -0.31 11.57 -2.24
N PHE A 68 0.22 12.80 -2.35
CA PHE A 68 0.54 13.66 -1.21
C PHE A 68 -0.55 14.72 -1.08
N SER A 69 -1.18 14.80 0.08
CA SER A 69 -2.20 15.82 0.36
C SER A 69 -1.50 17.12 0.77
N SER A 70 -1.08 17.93 -0.19
CA SER A 70 -0.63 19.31 0.10
C SER A 70 -1.85 20.15 0.48
N HIS A 71 -1.79 20.84 1.62
CA HIS A 71 -2.86 21.73 2.07
C HIS A 71 -2.78 23.12 1.40
N ASP A 72 -1.72 23.39 0.65
CA ASP A 72 -1.49 24.63 -0.08
C ASP A 72 -1.44 24.32 -1.58
N GLY A 73 -2.32 24.96 -2.36
CA GLY A 73 -2.60 24.69 -3.78
C GLY A 73 -1.46 24.98 -4.78
N GLY A 74 -0.21 24.73 -4.41
CA GLY A 74 0.95 24.75 -5.30
C GLY A 74 1.23 23.35 -5.84
N ALA A 75 1.16 23.20 -7.16
CA ALA A 75 1.52 21.98 -7.89
C ALA A 75 3.01 21.65 -7.72
N SER A 76 3.36 21.13 -6.55
CA SER A 76 4.69 20.64 -6.22
C SER A 76 4.77 19.20 -6.72
N LYS A 77 5.63 18.96 -7.71
CA LYS A 77 5.94 17.65 -8.28
C LYS A 77 6.12 16.63 -7.15
N LEU A 78 5.30 15.58 -7.12
CA LEU A 78 5.33 14.57 -6.08
C LEU A 78 6.69 13.85 -6.08
N PRO A 79 7.26 13.54 -4.91
CA PRO A 79 8.45 12.69 -4.84
C PRO A 79 8.13 11.34 -5.48
N ASN A 80 9.09 10.75 -6.20
CA ASN A 80 8.91 9.40 -6.74
C ASN A 80 8.86 8.41 -5.59
N VAL A 81 7.67 7.85 -5.32
CA VAL A 81 7.47 6.89 -4.22
C VAL A 81 6.92 5.57 -4.76
N LYS A 82 7.51 4.46 -4.35
CA LYS A 82 7.07 3.10 -4.72
C LYS A 82 7.47 2.08 -3.67
N PHE A 83 6.67 1.02 -3.50
CA PHE A 83 7.16 -0.17 -2.81
C PHE A 83 8.04 -0.98 -3.76
N ILE A 84 9.17 -1.47 -3.25
CA ILE A 84 10.05 -2.40 -3.95
C ILE A 84 10.15 -3.70 -3.16
N GLN A 85 10.20 -4.83 -3.86
CA GLN A 85 10.44 -6.13 -3.27
C GLN A 85 11.85 -6.59 -3.58
N LEU A 86 12.62 -6.94 -2.55
CA LEU A 86 13.96 -7.49 -2.69
C LEU A 86 13.92 -9.00 -2.94
N LEU A 87 15.00 -9.57 -3.50
CA LEU A 87 15.18 -11.01 -3.70
C LEU A 87 14.89 -11.87 -2.45
N GLY A 88 15.11 -11.33 -1.24
CA GLY A 88 14.81 -11.99 0.04
C GLY A 88 13.37 -11.84 0.53
N ASN A 89 12.41 -11.50 -0.35
CA ASN A 89 11.01 -11.18 0.00
C ASN A 89 10.82 -10.00 0.97
N LYS A 90 11.88 -9.23 1.23
CA LYS A 90 11.82 -8.02 2.03
C LYS A 90 11.24 -6.89 1.18
N ILE A 91 10.17 -6.27 1.66
CA ILE A 91 9.54 -5.12 1.01
C ILE A 91 10.07 -3.83 1.65
N LEU A 92 10.54 -2.90 0.82
CA LEU A 92 10.96 -1.56 1.23
C LEU A 92 10.08 -0.52 0.54
N LEU A 93 9.98 0.65 1.15
CA LEU A 93 9.40 1.83 0.51
C LEU A 93 10.55 2.68 -0.05
N MET A 94 10.56 2.91 -1.36
CA MET A 94 11.54 3.76 -2.03
C MET A 94 10.93 5.15 -2.24
N VAL A 95 11.64 6.20 -1.82
CA VAL A 95 11.29 7.62 -1.99
C VAL A 95 12.53 8.30 -2.57
N GLU A 96 12.44 8.84 -3.79
CA GLU A 96 13.54 9.58 -4.43
C GLU A 96 14.89 8.83 -4.41
N ASN A 97 14.85 7.51 -4.64
CA ASN A 97 15.99 6.57 -4.58
C ASN A 97 16.50 6.22 -3.18
N PHE A 98 16.00 6.84 -2.11
CA PHE A 98 16.22 6.40 -0.74
C PHE A 98 15.24 5.29 -0.38
N THR A 99 15.65 4.36 0.49
CA THR A 99 14.78 3.28 0.95
C THR A 99 14.46 3.39 2.42
N PHE A 100 13.24 3.00 2.75
CA PHE A 100 12.70 3.02 4.10
C PHE A 100 12.20 1.62 4.47
N SER A 101 12.53 1.19 5.68
CA SER A 101 12.09 -0.08 6.27
C SER A 101 10.92 0.18 7.22
N GLN A 102 9.93 -0.72 7.20
CA GLN A 102 8.81 -0.66 8.13
C GLN A 102 9.25 -1.01 9.55
N TYR A 103 8.95 -0.14 10.52
CA TYR A 103 9.21 -0.40 11.95
C TYR A 103 7.91 -0.71 12.71
N LYS A 104 6.83 0.00 12.39
CA LYS A 104 5.47 -0.24 12.87
C LYS A 104 4.51 -0.21 11.67
N PRO A 105 3.26 -0.68 11.78
CA PRO A 105 2.34 -0.78 10.63
C PRO A 105 2.27 0.45 9.73
N ARG A 106 2.36 1.66 10.30
CA ARG A 106 2.33 2.94 9.56
C ARG A 106 3.66 3.70 9.52
N TYR A 107 4.66 3.28 10.30
CA TYR A 107 5.88 4.05 10.50
C TYR A 107 7.04 3.41 9.77
N TYR A 108 7.71 4.22 8.96
CA TYR A 108 8.84 3.83 8.14
C TYR A 108 10.03 4.71 8.48
N TYR A 109 11.19 4.11 8.61
CA TYR A 109 12.46 4.82 8.84
C TYR A 109 13.43 4.47 7.72
N CYS A 110 14.34 5.39 7.42
CA CYS A 110 15.39 5.12 6.46
C CYS A 110 16.09 3.78 6.75
N SER A 111 16.40 3.03 5.70
CA SER A 111 17.13 1.77 5.81
C SER A 111 18.53 1.92 6.42
N GLN A 112 19.09 3.14 6.45
CA GLN A 112 20.36 3.47 7.12
C GLN A 112 20.17 4.04 8.53
N LYS A 113 19.00 3.88 9.17
CA LYS A 113 18.75 4.34 10.55
C LYS A 113 19.82 3.87 11.55
N PHE A 114 20.29 2.65 11.42
CA PHE A 114 21.36 2.10 12.29
C PHE A 114 22.71 2.80 12.12
N LYS A 115 22.89 3.57 11.05
CA LYS A 115 24.07 4.41 10.82
C LYS A 115 23.85 5.89 11.21
N GLY A 116 22.73 6.21 11.86
CA GLY A 116 22.44 7.55 12.36
C GLY A 116 21.39 8.34 11.57
N CYS A 117 20.98 7.86 10.39
CA CYS A 117 20.03 8.60 9.55
C CYS A 117 18.67 8.80 10.26
N LYS A 118 18.17 10.04 10.23
CA LYS A 118 16.94 10.47 10.91
C LYS A 118 15.70 10.50 10.02
N ALA A 119 15.87 10.32 8.70
CA ALA A 119 14.76 10.33 7.75
C ALA A 119 13.68 9.30 8.11
N ARG A 120 12.43 9.74 8.04
CA ARG A 120 11.25 8.96 8.45
C ARG A 120 10.00 9.43 7.72
N LEU A 121 9.05 8.54 7.57
CA LEU A 121 7.72 8.89 7.07
C LEU A 121 6.63 8.04 7.72
N VAL A 122 5.43 8.58 7.69
CA VAL A 122 4.22 7.95 8.22
C VAL A 122 3.20 7.84 7.10
N LEU A 123 2.71 6.62 6.89
CA LEU A 123 1.61 6.38 5.97
C LEU A 123 0.26 6.41 6.71
N ASN A 124 -0.81 6.61 5.94
CA ASN A 124 -2.17 6.43 6.45
C ASN A 124 -2.47 4.97 6.82
N LYS A 125 -3.63 4.72 7.44
CA LYS A 125 -4.03 3.37 7.88
C LYS A 125 -4.07 2.36 6.73
N ASP A 126 -4.40 2.83 5.53
CA ASP A 126 -4.53 2.01 4.33
C ASP A 126 -3.18 1.86 3.58
N LYS A 127 -2.12 2.55 4.03
CA LYS A 127 -0.78 2.60 3.42
C LYS A 127 -0.73 3.16 1.99
N THR A 128 -1.61 4.10 1.68
CA THR A 128 -1.80 4.65 0.34
C THR A 128 -1.30 6.07 0.19
N GLN A 129 -1.26 6.80 1.31
CA GLN A 129 -0.88 8.21 1.33
C GLN A 129 0.18 8.43 2.39
N ILE A 130 1.10 9.34 2.10
CA ILE A 130 2.05 9.85 3.08
C ILE A 130 1.34 10.93 3.89
N ILE A 131 1.17 10.70 5.20
CA ILE A 131 0.59 11.67 6.13
C ILE A 131 1.64 12.67 6.58
N SER A 132 2.87 12.21 6.76
CA SER A 132 3.98 13.03 7.26
C SER A 132 5.30 12.44 6.78
N MET A 133 6.23 13.32 6.41
CA MET A 133 7.54 12.92 5.92
C MET A 133 8.61 13.91 6.38
N TYR A 134 9.73 13.35 6.82
CA TYR A 134 10.99 14.05 7.03
C TYR A 134 12.03 13.34 6.15
N ASN A 135 12.36 13.94 5.00
CA ASN A 135 13.15 13.33 3.92
C ASN A 135 14.58 13.89 3.82
N GLU A 136 15.15 14.36 4.92
CA GLU A 136 16.54 14.83 4.94
C GLU A 136 17.48 13.67 5.27
N HIS A 137 18.48 13.48 4.40
CA HIS A 137 19.47 12.42 4.50
C HIS A 137 20.88 13.00 4.61
N ASP A 138 21.68 12.41 5.48
CA ASP A 138 23.10 12.68 5.73
C ASP A 138 24.02 11.71 4.97
N HIS A 139 23.45 10.96 4.03
CA HIS A 139 24.15 9.93 3.26
C HIS A 139 23.65 9.91 1.84
N VAL A 140 24.46 9.34 0.94
CA VAL A 140 24.04 9.12 -0.45
C VAL A 140 22.97 8.02 -0.56
N PRO A 141 22.11 8.05 -1.60
CA PRO A 141 21.15 6.99 -1.86
C PRO A 141 21.85 5.64 -2.09
N PRO A 142 21.32 4.53 -1.51
CA PRO A 142 21.82 3.21 -1.88
C PRO A 142 21.40 2.85 -3.31
N VAL A 143 22.26 2.10 -4.01
CA VAL A 143 21.99 1.68 -5.39
C VAL A 143 21.21 0.37 -5.40
N TYR A 144 20.13 0.34 -6.18
CA TYR A 144 19.34 -0.86 -6.42
C TYR A 144 19.15 -1.06 -7.93
N ARG A 145 19.20 -2.31 -8.37
CA ARG A 145 18.89 -2.67 -9.75
C ARG A 145 17.61 -3.54 -9.78
N GLN A 146 16.69 -3.18 -10.67
CA GLN A 146 15.50 -3.97 -10.94
C GLN A 146 15.83 -5.09 -11.94
N MET A 147 15.30 -6.29 -11.68
CA MET A 147 15.42 -7.46 -12.53
C MET A 147 14.20 -7.61 -13.44
N HIS A 148 14.29 -8.46 -14.47
CA HIS A 148 13.19 -8.73 -15.40
C HIS A 148 11.89 -9.22 -14.72
N ASN A 149 12.01 -9.89 -13.57
CA ASN A 149 10.86 -10.37 -12.78
C ASN A 149 10.27 -9.30 -11.83
N GLY A 150 10.72 -8.05 -11.93
CA GLY A 150 10.27 -6.93 -11.09
C GLY A 150 10.92 -6.84 -9.71
N LEU A 151 11.70 -7.84 -9.30
CA LEU A 151 12.42 -7.82 -8.01
C LEU A 151 13.63 -6.90 -8.08
N TYR A 152 14.04 -6.40 -6.93
CA TYR A 152 15.21 -5.55 -6.77
C TYR A 152 16.32 -6.30 -6.02
N PHE A 153 17.57 -6.03 -6.40
CA PHE A 153 18.72 -6.38 -5.58
C PHE A 153 19.55 -5.12 -5.33
N LYS A 154 20.17 -5.09 -4.15
CA LYS A 154 21.07 -4.01 -3.78
C LYS A 154 22.43 -4.27 -4.44
N VAL A 155 23.00 -3.25 -5.06
CA VAL A 155 24.34 -3.27 -5.66
C VAL A 155 25.36 -2.75 -4.66
#